data_AF-A0A2N6FH62-F1
#
_entry.id   AF-A0A2N6FH62-F1
#
_cell.length_a   1.000
_cell.length_b   1.000
_cell.length_c   1.000
_cell.angle_alpha   90.00
_cell.angle_beta   90.00
_cell.angle_gamma   90.00
#
_symmetry.space_group_name_H-M   'P 1'
#
loop_
_entity.id
_entity.type
_entity.pdbx_description
1 polymer ?
#
loop_
_entity_poly.entity_id
_entity_poly.type
_entity_poly.pdbx_seq_one_letter_code
_entity_poly.pdbx_strand_id
1 'polypeptide(L)'
;MIRIFYFLAFASLFFLLWSPSAFARTSQGLLQGAHGDKSVMPKSCRACHKGMNMSVNGEEDSCLQCHGGGYARSNMQSRGYLAKNIELANIETELQKPYRHPVLTERGIHRQNEIKPEQEINAPRHSECVDCHNPHAASSDNPYAGFSGKKIGNLTVELDQEYQLCYLCHSDSQNLPGNSTNKHAEFKTTNRSYHPVEGEGATEFVISLKEPYAARQERPGDISIITCSSCHGSDDSRGPRGPHGSNYEGLLKFNYEMRDGMSESAFAYALCYECHERDSILGNESFPYHSLHIEGKGGQDGTSCFTCHDAHGSVQYASLIRFNEDVVEPLPSGKLKFDTVAGNSRSGSCTLVCHGVTHDDQKY
;
A
#
# COMPACT_ATOMS: atom_id res chain seq x y z
N MET A 1 19.53 40.13 76.43
CA MET A 1 18.16 40.56 76.11
C MET A 1 17.81 40.09 74.71
N ILE A 2 16.74 39.30 74.68
CA ILE A 2 15.97 38.73 73.57
C ILE A 2 15.93 39.58 72.29
N ARG A 3 16.15 38.94 71.13
CA ARG A 3 15.20 38.87 69.99
C ARG A 3 15.72 37.93 68.90
N ILE A 4 15.10 36.75 68.83
CA ILE A 4 15.26 35.72 67.80
C ILE A 4 14.33 36.09 66.64
N PHE A 5 14.88 36.23 65.43
CA PHE A 5 14.11 36.34 64.19
C PHE A 5 13.84 34.94 63.63
N TYR A 6 12.58 34.58 63.49
CA TYR A 6 12.14 33.36 62.82
C TYR A 6 12.16 33.56 61.30
N PHE A 7 12.97 32.78 60.59
CA PHE A 7 12.87 32.59 59.14
C PHE A 7 11.81 31.53 58.86
N LEU A 8 10.77 31.91 58.10
CA LEU A 8 9.78 30.99 57.55
C LEU A 8 10.40 30.21 56.39
N ALA A 9 10.57 28.91 56.56
CA ALA A 9 10.89 27.97 55.49
C ALA A 9 9.61 27.57 54.76
N PHE A 10 9.49 27.92 53.48
CA PHE A 10 8.46 27.38 52.59
C PHE A 10 8.86 25.96 52.18
N ALA A 11 8.22 24.95 52.78
CA ALA A 11 8.29 23.57 52.32
C ALA A 11 7.28 23.38 51.17
N SER A 12 7.77 23.33 49.93
CA SER A 12 6.98 22.91 48.77
C SER A 12 6.83 21.39 48.79
N LEU A 13 5.63 20.91 49.16
CA LEU A 13 5.21 19.51 49.04
C LEU A 13 5.10 19.14 47.55
N PHE A 14 5.99 18.27 47.07
CA PHE A 14 5.84 17.56 45.80
C PHE A 14 4.86 16.40 46.02
N PHE A 15 3.60 16.56 45.58
CA PHE A 15 2.66 15.44 45.47
C PHE A 15 3.01 14.63 44.22
N LEU A 16 3.70 13.50 44.41
CA LEU A 16 3.80 12.43 43.42
C LEU A 16 2.45 11.72 43.34
N LEU A 17 1.61 12.12 42.39
CA LEU A 17 0.43 11.36 41.99
C LEU A 17 0.87 10.16 41.17
N TRP A 18 1.13 9.04 41.85
CA TRP A 18 1.15 7.72 41.24
C TRP A 18 -0.26 7.40 40.76
N SER A 19 -0.49 7.47 39.44
CA SER A 19 -1.69 6.93 38.82
C SER A 19 -1.45 5.44 38.54
N PRO A 20 -2.12 4.50 39.23
CA PRO A 20 -2.11 3.12 38.80
C PRO A 20 -3.11 2.99 37.64
N SER A 21 -2.68 3.31 36.43
CA SER A 21 -3.40 2.93 35.20
C SER A 21 -3.11 1.45 34.91
N ALA A 22 -3.49 0.58 35.85
CA ALA A 22 -3.43 -0.86 35.70
C ALA A 22 -4.73 -1.34 35.04
N PHE A 23 -4.62 -1.71 33.76
CA PHE A 23 -5.45 -2.68 33.04
C PHE A 23 -6.91 -2.83 33.51
N ALA A 24 -7.77 -1.92 33.07
CA ALA A 24 -9.16 -2.26 32.83
C ALA A 24 -9.25 -2.95 31.46
N ARG A 25 -8.99 -4.27 31.40
CA ARG A 25 -9.55 -5.10 30.32
C ARG A 25 -11.06 -5.10 30.53
N THR A 26 -11.75 -4.13 29.94
CA THR A 26 -13.18 -4.26 29.71
C THR A 26 -13.36 -5.53 28.89
N SER A 27 -14.29 -6.38 29.29
CA SER A 27 -14.73 -7.51 28.47
C SER A 27 -15.47 -6.95 27.25
N GLN A 28 -14.74 -6.36 26.31
CA GLN A 28 -15.31 -5.92 25.06
C GLN A 28 -15.86 -7.17 24.37
N GLY A 29 -17.12 -7.12 23.95
CA GLY A 29 -17.80 -8.26 23.33
C GLY A 29 -17.06 -8.76 22.09
N LEU A 30 -17.42 -9.94 21.59
CA LEU A 30 -16.87 -10.53 20.36
C LEU A 30 -16.97 -9.61 19.12
N LEU A 31 -17.84 -8.60 19.15
CA LEU A 31 -18.12 -7.68 18.07
C LEU A 31 -17.90 -6.23 18.55
N GLN A 32 -16.91 -5.56 17.96
CA GLN A 32 -16.40 -4.26 18.40
C GLN A 32 -16.23 -3.25 17.24
N GLY A 33 -16.28 -3.74 16.00
CA GLY A 33 -16.14 -2.93 14.79
C GLY A 33 -17.44 -2.27 14.29
N ALA A 34 -17.40 -1.75 13.07
CA ALA A 34 -18.53 -1.04 12.43
C ALA A 34 -19.81 -1.88 12.34
N HIS A 35 -19.69 -3.21 12.20
CA HIS A 35 -20.85 -4.11 12.20
C HIS A 35 -21.47 -4.34 13.60
N GLY A 36 -20.75 -3.97 14.66
CA GLY A 36 -21.24 -3.93 16.04
C GLY A 36 -21.99 -2.65 16.39
N ASP A 37 -21.72 -1.57 15.66
CA ASP A 37 -22.37 -0.29 15.90
C ASP A 37 -23.84 -0.35 15.44
N LYS A 38 -24.76 -0.23 16.39
CA LYS A 38 -26.20 -0.22 16.12
C LYS A 38 -26.67 1.03 15.37
N SER A 39 -25.86 2.09 15.34
CA SER A 39 -26.11 3.27 14.52
C SER A 39 -25.93 2.97 13.02
N VAL A 40 -25.02 2.04 12.68
CA VAL A 40 -24.76 1.58 11.31
C VAL A 40 -25.61 0.35 11.00
N MET A 41 -25.58 -0.66 11.86
CA MET A 41 -26.27 -1.94 11.72
C MET A 41 -27.20 -2.20 12.92
N PRO A 42 -28.47 -1.74 12.88
CA PRO A 42 -29.39 -1.85 14.02
C PRO A 42 -29.61 -3.29 14.53
N LYS A 43 -29.47 -4.27 13.64
CA LYS A 43 -29.62 -5.70 13.93
C LYS A 43 -28.29 -6.44 14.09
N SER A 44 -27.16 -5.77 13.85
CA SER A 44 -25.79 -6.24 14.11
C SER A 44 -25.59 -7.72 13.77
N CYS A 45 -25.26 -8.59 14.73
CA CYS A 45 -25.02 -10.04 14.51
C CYS A 45 -26.11 -10.74 13.69
N ARG A 46 -27.39 -10.34 13.87
CA ARG A 46 -28.53 -10.94 13.16
C ARG A 46 -28.54 -10.61 11.66
N ALA A 47 -27.82 -9.57 11.22
CA ALA A 47 -27.72 -9.24 9.81
C ALA A 47 -26.93 -10.31 9.04
N CYS A 48 -25.80 -10.77 9.59
CA CYS A 48 -24.91 -11.74 8.93
C CYS A 48 -25.27 -13.19 9.29
N HIS A 49 -25.59 -13.47 10.54
CA HIS A 49 -25.89 -14.84 11.00
C HIS A 49 -27.35 -15.26 10.81
N LYS A 50 -28.10 -14.57 9.95
CA LYS A 50 -29.49 -14.93 9.66
C LYS A 50 -29.52 -16.24 8.87
N GLY A 51 -30.14 -17.28 9.45
CA GLY A 51 -30.38 -18.54 8.74
C GLY A 51 -29.11 -19.31 8.37
N MET A 52 -28.00 -19.07 9.08
CA MET A 52 -26.69 -19.70 8.83
C MET A 52 -26.10 -19.43 7.42
N ASN A 53 -26.58 -18.39 6.73
CA ASN A 53 -26.22 -18.08 5.33
C ASN A 53 -24.70 -18.06 5.07
N MET A 54 -23.90 -17.47 5.96
CA MET A 54 -22.43 -17.44 5.85
C MET A 54 -21.81 -18.84 5.69
N SER A 55 -22.31 -19.82 6.45
CA SER A 55 -21.78 -21.19 6.42
C SER A 55 -22.30 -22.02 5.24
N VAL A 56 -23.39 -21.58 4.59
CA VAL A 56 -24.09 -22.34 3.54
C VAL A 56 -23.79 -21.81 2.15
N ASN A 57 -23.72 -20.49 1.98
CA ASN A 57 -23.61 -19.82 0.68
C ASN A 57 -22.28 -19.08 0.48
N GLY A 58 -21.39 -19.13 1.47
CA GLY A 58 -20.18 -18.31 1.49
C GLY A 58 -20.44 -16.91 2.05
N GLU A 59 -19.36 -16.17 2.26
CA GLU A 59 -19.40 -14.85 2.87
C GLU A 59 -19.78 -13.75 1.89
N GLU A 60 -19.45 -13.90 0.61
CA GLU A 60 -19.70 -12.90 -0.43
C GLU A 60 -21.18 -12.59 -0.54
N ASP A 61 -22.03 -13.62 -0.56
CA ASP A 61 -23.48 -13.50 -0.65
C ASP A 61 -24.09 -12.74 0.54
N SER A 62 -23.41 -12.73 1.69
CA SER A 62 -23.85 -12.01 2.88
C SER A 62 -23.30 -10.58 2.90
N CYS A 63 -22.02 -10.40 2.59
CA CYS A 63 -21.35 -9.10 2.55
C CYS A 63 -21.94 -8.20 1.45
N LEU A 64 -22.16 -8.74 0.25
CA LEU A 64 -22.63 -7.98 -0.91
C LEU A 64 -24.09 -7.53 -0.80
N GLN A 65 -24.89 -8.07 0.14
CA GLN A 65 -26.22 -7.54 0.41
C GLN A 65 -26.18 -6.09 0.94
N CYS A 66 -25.10 -5.68 1.60
CA CYS A 66 -24.89 -4.32 2.07
C CYS A 66 -23.85 -3.57 1.23
N HIS A 67 -22.76 -4.25 0.87
CA HIS A 67 -21.61 -3.63 0.18
C HIS A 67 -21.70 -3.69 -1.36
N GLY A 68 -22.60 -4.50 -1.92
CA GLY A 68 -22.83 -4.63 -3.36
C GLY A 68 -23.85 -3.63 -3.90
N GLY A 69 -24.62 -4.05 -4.91
CA GLY A 69 -25.57 -3.20 -5.64
C GLY A 69 -26.62 -2.47 -4.78
N GLY A 70 -27.05 -1.29 -5.26
CA GLY A 70 -27.99 -0.41 -4.56
C GLY A 70 -29.33 -1.06 -4.21
N TYR A 71 -29.86 -1.94 -5.08
CA TYR A 71 -31.12 -2.65 -4.81
C TYR A 71 -31.02 -3.58 -3.59
N ALA A 72 -29.95 -4.38 -3.50
CA ALA A 72 -29.73 -5.28 -2.37
C ALA A 72 -29.56 -4.48 -1.07
N ARG A 73 -28.79 -3.38 -1.14
CA ARG A 73 -28.60 -2.47 -0.01
C ARG A 73 -29.89 -1.82 0.46
N SER A 74 -30.72 -1.31 -0.45
CA SER A 74 -32.03 -0.74 -0.12
C SER A 74 -32.95 -1.77 0.54
N ASN A 75 -32.87 -3.05 0.13
CA ASN A 75 -33.59 -4.13 0.80
C ASN A 75 -33.11 -4.29 2.25
N MET A 76 -31.79 -4.31 2.49
CA MET A 76 -31.22 -4.38 3.84
C MET A 76 -31.63 -3.19 4.71
N GLN A 77 -31.71 -1.98 4.13
CA GLN A 77 -32.20 -0.78 4.81
C GLN A 77 -33.70 -0.85 5.14
N SER A 78 -34.53 -1.27 4.17
CA SER A 78 -35.98 -1.38 4.36
C SER A 78 -36.36 -2.35 5.48
N ARG A 79 -35.55 -3.39 5.66
CA ARG A 79 -35.72 -4.41 6.70
C ARG A 79 -35.04 -4.05 8.02
N GLY A 80 -34.39 -2.90 8.11
CA GLY A 80 -33.70 -2.42 9.31
C GLY A 80 -32.47 -3.22 9.69
N TYR A 81 -31.80 -3.86 8.72
CA TYR A 81 -30.49 -4.49 8.94
C TYR A 81 -29.33 -3.50 8.78
N LEU A 82 -29.48 -2.55 7.85
CA LEU A 82 -28.61 -1.40 7.64
C LEU A 82 -29.39 -0.12 7.96
N ALA A 83 -28.77 0.87 8.59
CA ALA A 83 -29.44 2.14 8.84
C ALA A 83 -29.70 2.92 7.53
N LYS A 84 -30.82 3.64 7.46
CA LYS A 84 -31.30 4.28 6.22
C LYS A 84 -30.42 5.45 5.76
N ASN A 85 -29.70 6.07 6.69
CA ASN A 85 -28.79 7.20 6.43
C ASN A 85 -27.37 6.75 6.07
N ILE A 86 -27.11 5.44 5.99
CA ILE A 86 -25.80 4.91 5.63
C ILE A 86 -25.73 4.73 4.13
N GLU A 87 -24.77 5.39 3.51
CA GLU A 87 -24.41 5.24 2.12
C GLU A 87 -23.08 4.50 2.01
N LEU A 88 -23.03 3.51 1.12
CA LEU A 88 -21.83 2.70 0.88
C LEU A 88 -21.52 2.72 -0.62
N ALA A 89 -20.25 2.69 -0.99
CA ALA A 89 -19.85 2.44 -2.36
C ALA A 89 -20.19 0.99 -2.76
N ASN A 90 -20.40 0.76 -4.05
CA ASN A 90 -20.69 -0.58 -4.57
C ASN A 90 -19.36 -1.31 -4.84
N ILE A 91 -19.01 -2.27 -3.99
CA ILE A 91 -17.78 -3.06 -4.17
C ILE A 91 -17.96 -4.16 -5.22
N GLU A 92 -19.19 -4.62 -5.46
CA GLU A 92 -19.48 -5.73 -6.38
C GLU A 92 -19.06 -5.39 -7.81
N THR A 93 -19.20 -4.13 -8.22
CA THR A 93 -18.78 -3.66 -9.55
C THR A 93 -17.26 -3.66 -9.70
N GLU A 94 -16.52 -3.33 -8.64
CA GLU A 94 -15.06 -3.39 -8.66
C GLU A 94 -14.57 -4.84 -8.75
N LEU A 95 -15.21 -5.74 -8.00
CA LEU A 95 -14.93 -7.17 -8.04
C LEU A 95 -15.33 -7.85 -9.36
N GLN A 96 -15.90 -7.11 -10.32
CA GLN A 96 -16.18 -7.59 -11.68
C GLN A 96 -15.17 -7.07 -12.73
N LYS A 97 -14.27 -6.16 -12.34
CA LYS A 97 -13.21 -5.65 -13.22
C LYS A 97 -12.14 -6.70 -13.54
N PRO A 98 -11.43 -6.60 -14.67
CA PRO A 98 -10.49 -7.63 -15.13
C PRO A 98 -9.32 -7.86 -14.16
N TYR A 99 -8.81 -6.82 -13.51
CA TYR A 99 -7.73 -6.94 -12.53
C TYR A 99 -8.31 -6.73 -11.14
N ARG A 100 -8.43 -7.81 -10.37
CA ARG A 100 -9.13 -7.82 -9.08
C ARG A 100 -8.55 -8.86 -8.14
N HIS A 101 -8.78 -8.69 -6.85
CA HIS A 101 -8.66 -9.83 -5.93
C HIS A 101 -9.80 -10.82 -6.21
N PRO A 102 -9.54 -12.14 -6.21
CA PRO A 102 -10.47 -13.14 -6.74
C PRO A 102 -11.60 -13.54 -5.78
N VAL A 103 -12.12 -12.58 -5.00
CA VAL A 103 -13.17 -12.77 -3.97
C VAL A 103 -14.42 -13.45 -4.52
N LEU A 104 -14.81 -13.17 -5.78
CA LEU A 104 -16.02 -13.77 -6.35
C LEU A 104 -15.80 -15.18 -6.91
N THR A 105 -14.56 -15.56 -7.19
CA THR A 105 -14.19 -16.79 -7.92
C THR A 105 -13.55 -17.86 -7.05
N GLU A 106 -12.81 -17.46 -6.02
CA GLU A 106 -12.21 -18.37 -5.03
C GLU A 106 -13.04 -18.29 -3.75
N ARG A 107 -13.84 -19.33 -3.46
CA ARG A 107 -14.79 -19.32 -2.32
C ARG A 107 -14.63 -20.55 -1.43
N GLY A 108 -14.77 -20.35 -0.12
CA GLY A 108 -14.78 -21.43 0.87
C GLY A 108 -13.43 -22.11 1.07
N ILE A 109 -12.35 -21.42 0.69
CA ILE A 109 -10.97 -21.85 0.91
C ILE A 109 -10.48 -21.31 2.24
N HIS A 110 -10.90 -20.10 2.63
CA HIS A 110 -10.53 -19.47 3.90
C HIS A 110 -10.86 -20.38 5.08
N ARG A 111 -9.93 -20.46 6.04
CA ARG A 111 -10.12 -21.17 7.30
C ARG A 111 -9.77 -20.25 8.46
N GLN A 112 -10.65 -20.19 9.45
CA GLN A 112 -10.47 -19.35 10.64
C GLN A 112 -9.09 -19.49 11.34
N ASN A 113 -8.47 -20.68 11.27
CA ASN A 113 -7.19 -20.97 11.92
C ASN A 113 -6.08 -21.27 10.92
N GLU A 114 -6.18 -20.74 9.70
CA GLU A 114 -5.07 -20.82 8.75
C GLU A 114 -3.84 -20.06 9.25
N ILE A 115 -2.68 -20.45 8.74
CA ILE A 115 -1.41 -19.80 9.08
C ILE A 115 -1.05 -18.88 7.92
N LYS A 116 -0.91 -17.59 8.20
CA LYS A 116 -0.39 -16.61 7.26
C LYS A 116 0.95 -16.02 7.76
N PRO A 117 1.89 -15.65 6.87
CA PRO A 117 1.92 -15.98 5.45
C PRO A 117 1.92 -17.49 5.19
N GLU A 118 1.45 -17.91 4.01
CA GLU A 118 1.32 -19.34 3.68
C GLU A 118 2.69 -20.03 3.74
N GLN A 119 2.72 -21.22 4.34
CA GLN A 119 3.94 -22.00 4.55
C GLN A 119 4.05 -23.17 3.57
N GLU A 120 2.94 -23.58 2.97
CA GLU A 120 2.89 -24.68 2.01
C GLU A 120 2.92 -24.14 0.56
N ILE A 121 3.90 -24.57 -0.23
CA ILE A 121 4.09 -24.12 -1.62
C ILE A 121 2.85 -24.37 -2.49
N ASN A 122 2.16 -25.49 -2.26
CA ASN A 122 1.01 -25.93 -3.06
C ASN A 122 -0.35 -25.56 -2.44
N ALA A 123 -0.37 -24.76 -1.37
CA ALA A 123 -1.65 -24.34 -0.79
C ALA A 123 -2.42 -23.44 -1.78
N PRO A 124 -3.75 -23.62 -1.92
CA PRO A 124 -4.56 -22.82 -2.81
C PRO A 124 -4.49 -21.34 -2.40
N ARG A 125 -3.99 -20.50 -3.31
CA ARG A 125 -4.06 -19.04 -3.13
C ARG A 125 -5.52 -18.61 -3.20
N HIS A 126 -5.94 -17.79 -2.26
CA HIS A 126 -7.27 -17.22 -2.21
C HIS A 126 -7.21 -15.82 -1.60
N SER A 127 -8.28 -15.06 -1.83
CA SER A 127 -8.57 -13.81 -1.15
C SER A 127 -10.09 -13.71 -1.12
N GLU A 128 -10.64 -13.85 0.08
CA GLU A 128 -12.05 -13.67 0.43
C GLU A 128 -12.22 -12.33 1.19
N CYS A 129 -13.46 -11.93 1.47
CA CYS A 129 -13.74 -10.67 2.16
C CYS A 129 -13.08 -10.62 3.56
N VAL A 130 -13.08 -11.73 4.29
CA VAL A 130 -12.56 -11.83 5.66
C VAL A 130 -11.04 -11.99 5.73
N ASP A 131 -10.36 -12.17 4.59
CA ASP A 131 -8.88 -12.21 4.53
C ASP A 131 -8.26 -10.81 4.62
N CYS A 132 -9.04 -9.77 4.29
CA CYS A 132 -8.59 -8.38 4.32
C CYS A 132 -9.36 -7.51 5.32
N HIS A 133 -10.60 -7.90 5.65
CA HIS A 133 -11.45 -7.15 6.57
C HIS A 133 -12.07 -8.06 7.62
N ASN A 134 -11.70 -7.91 8.89
CA ASN A 134 -12.31 -8.67 9.97
C ASN A 134 -13.70 -8.09 10.28
N PRO A 135 -14.80 -8.80 9.99
CA PRO A 135 -16.15 -8.26 10.12
C PRO A 135 -16.57 -8.03 11.57
N HIS A 136 -15.81 -8.56 12.54
CA HIS A 136 -16.09 -8.39 13.97
C HIS A 136 -15.31 -7.24 14.62
N ALA A 137 -14.16 -6.86 14.07
CA ALA A 137 -13.24 -5.92 14.72
C ALA A 137 -13.02 -4.63 13.91
N ALA A 138 -13.07 -4.69 12.59
CA ALA A 138 -12.69 -3.57 11.76
C ALA A 138 -13.67 -2.39 11.84
N SER A 139 -13.12 -1.18 11.81
CA SER A 139 -13.85 0.09 11.87
C SER A 139 -13.29 1.09 10.86
N SER A 140 -13.90 2.28 10.76
CA SER A 140 -13.35 3.37 9.93
C SER A 140 -11.95 3.80 10.37
N ASP A 141 -11.69 3.74 11.68
CA ASP A 141 -10.47 4.26 12.29
C ASP A 141 -9.36 3.22 12.29
N ASN A 142 -9.72 1.94 12.34
CA ASN A 142 -8.79 0.83 12.15
C ASN A 142 -9.42 -0.26 11.25
N PRO A 143 -9.23 -0.15 9.92
CA PRO A 143 -9.76 -1.12 8.97
C PRO A 143 -9.12 -2.52 9.08
N TYR A 144 -7.96 -2.64 9.72
CA TYR A 144 -7.16 -3.87 9.83
C TYR A 144 -7.27 -4.53 11.22
N ALA A 145 -8.11 -3.98 12.10
CA ALA A 145 -8.31 -4.51 13.43
C ALA A 145 -8.75 -5.99 13.37
N GLY A 146 -8.26 -6.80 14.30
CA GLY A 146 -8.62 -8.21 14.41
C GLY A 146 -7.83 -9.15 13.51
N PHE A 147 -6.85 -8.64 12.75
CA PHE A 147 -5.83 -9.48 12.14
C PHE A 147 -4.60 -9.60 13.02
N SER A 148 -4.05 -10.82 13.04
CA SER A 148 -2.73 -11.10 13.59
C SER A 148 -1.73 -11.09 12.45
N GLY A 149 -0.68 -10.30 12.59
CA GLY A 149 0.44 -10.30 11.66
C GLY A 149 1.30 -11.55 11.78
N LYS A 150 2.39 -11.57 11.00
CA LYS A 150 3.38 -12.63 11.05
C LYS A 150 3.88 -12.83 12.48
N LYS A 151 3.88 -14.08 12.95
CA LYS A 151 4.48 -14.43 14.25
C LYS A 151 5.99 -14.22 14.19
N ILE A 152 6.52 -13.42 15.12
CA ILE A 152 7.97 -13.25 15.32
C ILE A 152 8.33 -13.92 16.64
N GLY A 153 8.82 -15.16 16.56
CA GLY A 153 8.97 -16.01 17.74
C GLY A 153 7.63 -16.27 18.43
N ASN A 154 7.52 -15.92 19.71
CA ASN A 154 6.28 -16.05 20.50
C ASN A 154 5.39 -14.79 20.46
N LEU A 155 5.82 -13.72 19.78
CA LEU A 155 5.05 -12.49 19.69
C LEU A 155 4.09 -12.56 18.50
N THR A 156 2.82 -12.27 18.76
CA THR A 156 1.84 -11.94 17.73
C THR A 156 1.76 -10.43 17.65
N VAL A 157 2.07 -9.89 16.48
CA VAL A 157 2.02 -8.45 16.21
C VAL A 157 0.61 -8.14 15.69
N GLU A 158 -0.13 -7.26 16.34
CA GLU A 158 -1.38 -6.75 15.77
C GLU A 158 -1.07 -5.85 14.58
N LEU A 159 -1.93 -5.90 13.55
CA LEU A 159 -1.75 -5.07 12.36
C LEU A 159 -2.29 -3.66 12.60
N ASP A 160 -1.45 -2.67 12.33
CA ASP A 160 -1.76 -1.25 12.42
C ASP A 160 -1.45 -0.47 11.13
N GLN A 161 -0.77 -1.10 10.16
CA GLN A 161 -0.44 -0.52 8.85
C GLN A 161 -0.93 -1.40 7.69
N GLU A 162 -1.34 -0.77 6.58
CA GLU A 162 -1.90 -1.47 5.40
C GLU A 162 -0.93 -2.52 4.84
N TYR A 163 0.35 -2.17 4.70
CA TYR A 163 1.33 -3.06 4.08
C TYR A 163 1.49 -4.37 4.84
N GLN A 164 1.31 -4.37 6.16
CA GLN A 164 1.45 -5.57 6.98
C GLN A 164 0.36 -6.60 6.65
N LEU A 165 -0.85 -6.13 6.33
CA LEU A 165 -1.94 -6.99 5.86
C LEU A 165 -1.63 -7.54 4.47
N CYS A 166 -1.22 -6.69 3.54
CA CYS A 166 -0.87 -7.10 2.17
C CYS A 166 0.27 -8.15 2.17
N TYR A 167 1.23 -8.01 3.09
CA TYR A 167 2.36 -8.93 3.25
C TYR A 167 1.97 -10.32 3.72
N LEU A 168 0.78 -10.54 4.26
CA LEU A 168 0.30 -11.89 4.54
C LEU A 168 0.23 -12.75 3.25
N CYS A 169 0.07 -12.12 2.08
CA CYS A 169 -0.06 -12.82 0.79
C CYS A 169 1.00 -12.42 -0.25
N HIS A 170 1.50 -11.19 -0.21
CA HIS A 170 2.37 -10.60 -1.24
C HIS A 170 3.86 -10.52 -0.86
N SER A 171 4.27 -11.01 0.32
CA SER A 171 5.68 -11.01 0.73
C SER A 171 6.28 -12.41 0.88
N ASP A 172 6.36 -12.95 2.08
CA ASP A 172 7.11 -14.17 2.40
C ASP A 172 6.30 -15.47 2.18
N SER A 173 5.14 -15.38 1.52
CA SER A 173 4.24 -16.51 1.26
C SER A 173 4.93 -17.56 0.38
N GLN A 174 4.99 -18.82 0.82
CA GLN A 174 5.68 -19.89 0.08
C GLN A 174 4.98 -20.24 -1.25
N ASN A 175 3.70 -19.93 -1.37
CA ASN A 175 2.90 -20.10 -2.59
C ASN A 175 2.84 -18.82 -3.44
N LEU A 176 3.84 -17.94 -3.41
CA LEU A 176 3.89 -16.78 -4.32
C LEU A 176 3.85 -17.24 -5.80
N PRO A 177 3.13 -16.52 -6.69
CA PRO A 177 3.19 -16.80 -8.13
C PRO A 177 4.62 -16.67 -8.66
N GLY A 178 5.02 -17.51 -9.62
CA GLY A 178 6.40 -17.55 -10.12
C GLY A 178 6.89 -16.27 -10.80
N ASN A 179 5.98 -15.41 -11.26
CA ASN A 179 6.27 -14.09 -11.81
C ASN A 179 6.15 -12.95 -10.77
N SER A 180 5.93 -13.29 -9.50
CA SER A 180 5.87 -12.32 -8.41
C SER A 180 7.12 -12.39 -7.56
N THR A 181 7.59 -11.24 -7.12
CA THR A 181 8.65 -11.11 -6.12
C THR A 181 8.07 -10.84 -4.74
N ASN A 182 8.91 -10.97 -3.72
CA ASN A 182 8.56 -10.66 -2.34
C ASN A 182 8.50 -9.13 -2.14
N LYS A 183 7.29 -8.57 -1.96
CA LYS A 183 7.11 -7.11 -1.82
C LYS A 183 7.82 -6.52 -0.60
N HIS A 184 7.85 -7.24 0.53
CA HIS A 184 8.61 -6.78 1.70
C HIS A 184 10.10 -6.64 1.37
N ALA A 185 10.67 -7.57 0.59
CA ALA A 185 12.07 -7.46 0.19
C ALA A 185 12.37 -6.22 -0.67
N GLU A 186 11.40 -5.71 -1.42
CA GLU A 186 11.56 -4.54 -2.30
C GLU A 186 11.37 -3.20 -1.55
N PHE A 187 10.45 -3.15 -0.58
CA PHE A 187 10.15 -1.94 0.20
C PHE A 187 10.97 -1.76 1.49
N LYS A 188 11.85 -2.71 1.81
CA LYS A 188 12.71 -2.63 3.00
C LYS A 188 13.40 -1.28 3.11
N THR A 189 13.28 -0.66 4.28
CA THR A 189 13.90 0.64 4.56
C THR A 189 15.44 0.61 4.56
N THR A 190 16.03 -0.59 4.58
CA THR A 190 17.46 -0.84 4.43
C THR A 190 17.93 -0.91 2.98
N ASN A 191 17.01 -0.91 2.00
CA ASN A 191 17.36 -0.91 0.59
C ASN A 191 17.96 0.43 0.18
N ARG A 192 18.73 0.44 -0.92
CA ARG A 192 19.41 1.64 -1.40
C ARG A 192 18.41 2.71 -1.86
N SER A 193 17.27 2.30 -2.40
CA SER A 193 16.12 3.16 -2.65
C SER A 193 14.81 2.36 -2.61
N TYR A 194 13.72 3.02 -2.26
CA TYR A 194 12.38 2.43 -2.16
C TYR A 194 11.34 3.55 -2.14
N HIS A 195 10.13 3.25 -2.61
CA HIS A 195 8.97 4.09 -2.33
C HIS A 195 8.58 3.96 -0.86
N PRO A 196 8.11 5.04 -0.22
CA PRO A 196 8.01 5.09 1.23
C PRO A 196 6.74 4.42 1.76
N VAL A 197 6.71 3.09 1.77
CA VAL A 197 5.57 2.29 2.27
C VAL A 197 5.80 1.80 3.71
N GLU A 198 7.01 1.32 4.01
CA GLU A 198 7.37 0.85 5.36
C GLU A 198 7.95 1.96 6.25
N GLY A 199 8.22 3.14 5.67
CA GLY A 199 8.81 4.30 6.33
C GLY A 199 9.20 5.35 5.31
N GLU A 200 9.66 6.51 5.78
CA GLU A 200 10.11 7.60 4.90
C GLU A 200 11.25 7.17 3.97
N GLY A 201 11.32 7.80 2.79
CA GLY A 201 12.29 7.45 1.76
C GLY A 201 13.75 7.57 2.21
N ALA A 202 14.62 6.78 1.59
CA ALA A 202 16.07 6.83 1.87
C ALA A 202 16.73 8.15 1.45
N THR A 203 16.17 8.84 0.46
CA THR A 203 16.72 10.08 -0.10
C THR A 203 16.05 11.29 0.53
N GLU A 204 16.81 12.27 0.99
CA GLU A 204 16.29 13.47 1.65
C GLU A 204 15.63 14.48 0.69
N PHE A 205 15.87 14.35 -0.62
CA PHE A 205 15.33 15.27 -1.61
C PHE A 205 14.96 14.55 -2.92
N VAL A 206 13.70 14.67 -3.32
CA VAL A 206 13.17 14.16 -4.59
C VAL A 206 12.56 15.32 -5.35
N ILE A 207 13.28 15.78 -6.38
CA ILE A 207 13.00 17.04 -7.10
C ILE A 207 11.60 17.09 -7.68
N SER A 208 11.10 15.98 -8.21
CA SER A 208 9.85 15.93 -8.95
C SER A 208 8.62 15.75 -8.08
N LEU A 209 8.68 15.67 -6.75
CA LEU A 209 7.46 15.49 -5.95
C LEU A 209 6.54 16.71 -6.01
N LYS A 210 5.25 16.47 -6.22
CA LYS A 210 4.19 17.48 -6.14
C LYS A 210 3.75 17.66 -4.69
N GLU A 211 3.44 18.88 -4.29
CA GLU A 211 2.73 19.12 -3.02
C GLU A 211 1.39 18.35 -3.00
N PRO A 212 1.01 17.70 -1.89
CA PRO A 212 1.67 17.71 -0.58
C PRO A 212 2.71 16.58 -0.36
N TYR A 213 3.07 15.84 -1.39
CA TYR A 213 4.09 14.79 -1.28
C TYR A 213 5.48 15.41 -1.05
N ALA A 214 6.21 14.84 -0.09
CA ALA A 214 7.54 15.30 0.27
C ALA A 214 8.44 14.10 0.62
N ALA A 215 9.75 14.25 0.46
CA ALA A 215 10.69 13.19 0.81
C ALA A 215 10.79 12.94 2.33
N ARG A 216 10.47 13.98 3.12
CA ARG A 216 10.53 14.01 4.58
C ARG A 216 9.30 14.75 5.12
N GLN A 217 8.81 14.33 6.29
CA GLN A 217 7.75 15.04 6.99
C GLN A 217 8.32 16.21 7.79
N GLU A 218 8.53 17.35 7.12
CA GLU A 218 9.10 18.55 7.75
C GLU A 218 8.01 19.53 8.21
N ARG A 219 6.88 19.58 7.50
CA ARG A 219 5.76 20.49 7.76
C ARG A 219 4.48 19.70 8.05
N PRO A 220 3.54 20.27 8.84
CA PRO A 220 2.20 19.70 8.97
C PRO A 220 1.51 19.60 7.60
N GLY A 221 1.06 18.40 7.25
CA GLY A 221 0.38 18.12 5.98
C GLY A 221 1.27 17.48 4.91
N ASP A 222 2.60 17.46 5.10
CA ASP A 222 3.50 16.72 4.20
C ASP A 222 3.16 15.22 4.22
N ILE A 223 3.11 14.63 3.03
CA ILE A 223 2.95 13.18 2.83
C ILE A 223 4.30 12.59 2.46
N SER A 224 5.02 12.05 3.45
CA SER A 224 6.31 11.37 3.28
C SER A 224 6.23 9.84 3.31
N ILE A 225 5.05 9.30 3.63
CA ILE A 225 4.74 7.87 3.61
C ILE A 225 3.46 7.69 2.80
N ILE A 226 3.50 6.75 1.87
CA ILE A 226 2.35 6.31 1.07
C ILE A 226 1.96 4.89 1.48
N THR A 227 0.85 4.41 0.97
CA THR A 227 0.33 3.07 1.27
C THR A 227 0.22 2.24 0.00
N CYS A 228 0.03 0.93 0.11
CA CYS A 228 -0.19 0.06 -1.06
C CYS A 228 -1.37 0.57 -1.90
N SER A 229 -2.44 1.02 -1.26
CA SER A 229 -3.62 1.60 -1.92
C SER A 229 -3.45 3.02 -2.48
N SER A 230 -2.28 3.63 -2.27
CA SER A 230 -1.92 4.85 -3.01
C SER A 230 -1.75 4.57 -4.50
N CYS A 231 -1.28 3.37 -4.86
CA CYS A 231 -1.12 2.90 -6.23
C CYS A 231 -2.14 1.83 -6.64
N HIS A 232 -2.48 0.90 -5.74
CA HIS A 232 -3.34 -0.25 -6.03
C HIS A 232 -4.78 -0.06 -5.53
N GLY A 233 -5.75 0.07 -6.43
CA GLY A 233 -7.14 0.28 -6.07
C GLY A 233 -8.04 0.54 -7.26
N SER A 234 -9.26 0.99 -6.96
CA SER A 234 -10.24 1.40 -7.97
C SER A 234 -9.68 2.48 -8.90
N ASP A 235 -9.81 2.25 -10.21
CA ASP A 235 -9.59 3.27 -11.24
C ASP A 235 -10.74 4.28 -11.38
N ASP A 236 -11.87 4.05 -10.71
CA ASP A 236 -12.91 5.08 -10.52
C ASP A 236 -12.62 5.85 -9.23
N SER A 237 -12.43 7.17 -9.35
CA SER A 237 -12.21 8.08 -8.21
C SER A 237 -13.43 8.18 -7.29
N ARG A 238 -14.61 7.77 -7.75
CA ARG A 238 -15.84 7.66 -6.96
C ARG A 238 -16.12 6.23 -6.51
N GLY A 239 -15.26 5.29 -6.88
CA GLY A 239 -15.34 3.89 -6.46
C GLY A 239 -15.02 3.71 -4.98
N PRO A 240 -15.26 2.50 -4.43
CA PRO A 240 -14.88 2.18 -3.07
C PRO A 240 -13.36 2.27 -2.89
N ARG A 241 -12.94 2.75 -1.72
CA ARG A 241 -11.52 2.73 -1.32
C ARG A 241 -11.04 1.29 -1.10
N GLY A 242 -9.76 1.05 -1.32
CA GLY A 242 -9.11 -0.25 -1.12
C GLY A 242 -8.97 -1.10 -2.39
N PRO A 243 -8.19 -2.19 -2.33
CA PRO A 243 -7.73 -2.92 -3.51
C PRO A 243 -8.77 -3.96 -4.01
N HIS A 244 -9.98 -3.53 -4.36
CA HIS A 244 -11.03 -4.45 -4.82
C HIS A 244 -10.83 -4.87 -6.29
N GLY A 245 -10.70 -3.89 -7.19
CA GLY A 245 -10.46 -4.14 -8.62
C GLY A 245 -10.16 -2.87 -9.40
N SER A 246 -9.64 -3.04 -10.61
CA SER A 246 -9.29 -1.98 -11.55
C SER A 246 -9.39 -2.48 -13.01
N ASN A 247 -9.60 -1.55 -13.93
CA ASN A 247 -9.42 -1.78 -15.36
C ASN A 247 -7.95 -1.78 -15.81
N TYR A 248 -7.03 -1.26 -14.99
CA TYR A 248 -5.59 -1.25 -15.28
C TYR A 248 -4.88 -2.46 -14.67
N GLU A 249 -3.93 -3.00 -15.43
CA GLU A 249 -3.14 -4.17 -15.04
C GLU A 249 -2.46 -3.99 -13.67
N GLY A 250 -2.36 -5.06 -12.90
CA GLY A 250 -1.77 -5.00 -11.56
C GLY A 250 -2.67 -4.31 -10.52
N LEU A 251 -3.96 -4.14 -10.82
CA LEU A 251 -4.92 -3.50 -9.92
C LEU A 251 -4.59 -2.02 -9.67
N LEU A 252 -4.02 -1.34 -10.66
CA LEU A 252 -3.53 0.04 -10.53
C LEU A 252 -4.67 1.06 -10.62
N LYS A 253 -4.61 2.14 -9.84
CA LYS A 253 -5.62 3.22 -9.90
C LYS A 253 -5.58 4.02 -11.21
N PHE A 254 -4.41 4.06 -11.84
CA PHE A 254 -4.17 4.81 -13.06
C PHE A 254 -3.32 3.99 -14.02
N ASN A 255 -3.34 4.40 -15.29
CA ASN A 255 -2.55 3.75 -16.31
C ASN A 255 -1.05 3.90 -16.03
N TYR A 256 -0.31 2.81 -16.26
CA TYR A 256 1.14 2.75 -16.19
C TYR A 256 1.65 1.88 -17.34
N GLU A 257 2.15 2.53 -18.38
CA GLU A 257 2.68 1.85 -19.56
C GLU A 257 4.07 1.27 -19.27
N MET A 258 4.15 -0.05 -19.12
CA MET A 258 5.40 -0.76 -18.84
C MET A 258 6.15 -1.18 -20.10
N ARG A 259 5.57 -0.99 -21.29
CA ARG A 259 6.19 -1.40 -22.55
C ARG A 259 6.98 -0.24 -23.17
N ASP A 260 8.20 -0.55 -23.60
CA ASP A 260 8.96 0.35 -24.45
C ASP A 260 8.31 0.51 -25.82
N GLY A 261 8.68 1.59 -26.51
CA GLY A 261 8.15 1.87 -27.84
C GLY A 261 6.80 2.60 -27.81
N MET A 262 6.35 3.01 -26.63
CA MET A 262 5.10 3.74 -26.45
C MET A 262 5.40 5.22 -26.25
N SER A 263 4.63 6.09 -26.90
CA SER A 263 4.81 7.53 -26.73
C SER A 263 4.47 7.96 -25.31
N GLU A 264 5.34 8.76 -24.71
CA GLU A 264 5.08 9.41 -23.43
C GLU A 264 3.83 10.30 -23.54
N SER A 265 3.00 10.26 -22.49
CA SER A 265 1.92 11.20 -22.27
C SER A 265 1.50 11.23 -20.81
N ALA A 266 0.75 12.27 -20.43
CA ALA A 266 0.12 12.36 -19.11
C ALA A 266 -0.76 11.14 -18.78
N PHE A 267 -1.32 10.46 -19.79
CA PHE A 267 -2.08 9.23 -19.61
C PHE A 267 -1.17 8.00 -19.49
N ALA A 268 -0.11 7.90 -20.29
CA ALA A 268 0.78 6.72 -20.30
C ALA A 268 1.38 6.44 -18.92
N TYR A 269 1.77 7.50 -18.19
CA TYR A 269 2.38 7.40 -16.85
C TYR A 269 1.55 8.11 -15.78
N ALA A 270 0.22 8.13 -15.95
CA ALA A 270 -0.71 8.79 -15.04
C ALA A 270 -0.51 8.35 -13.58
N LEU A 271 -0.18 7.08 -13.34
CA LEU A 271 0.12 6.57 -12.01
C LEU A 271 1.32 7.28 -11.36
N CYS A 272 2.43 7.42 -12.09
CA CYS A 272 3.62 8.09 -11.60
C CYS A 272 3.36 9.58 -11.38
N TYR A 273 2.59 10.18 -12.31
CA TYR A 273 2.27 11.60 -12.26
C TYR A 273 1.27 12.00 -11.19
N GLU A 274 0.67 11.06 -10.46
CA GLU A 274 -0.11 11.37 -9.26
C GLU A 274 0.77 12.04 -8.19
N CYS A 275 2.00 11.55 -8.01
CA CYS A 275 2.93 12.07 -7.01
C CYS A 275 4.07 12.90 -7.62
N HIS A 276 4.40 12.67 -8.89
CA HIS A 276 5.53 13.32 -9.56
C HIS A 276 5.10 14.33 -10.62
N GLU A 277 5.78 15.47 -10.67
CA GLU A 277 5.60 16.53 -11.64
C GLU A 277 6.19 16.15 -12.99
N ARG A 278 5.30 16.06 -13.99
CA ARG A 278 5.66 15.66 -15.35
C ARG A 278 6.60 16.67 -15.96
N ASP A 279 6.34 17.95 -15.75
CA ASP A 279 7.18 19.03 -16.28
C ASP A 279 8.59 19.01 -15.68
N SER A 280 8.73 18.64 -14.40
CA SER A 280 10.05 18.47 -13.76
C SER A 280 10.82 17.28 -14.36
N ILE A 281 10.12 16.16 -14.59
CA ILE A 281 10.68 14.95 -15.18
C ILE A 281 11.18 15.22 -16.61
N LEU A 282 10.31 15.77 -17.47
CA LEU A 282 10.63 16.05 -18.88
C LEU A 282 11.56 17.26 -19.03
N GLY A 283 11.56 18.17 -18.06
CA GLY A 283 12.50 19.28 -17.96
C GLY A 283 13.94 18.86 -17.61
N ASN A 284 14.21 17.56 -17.43
CA ASN A 284 15.53 17.02 -17.06
C ASN A 284 16.06 17.57 -15.73
N GLU A 285 15.17 17.94 -14.79
CA GLU A 285 15.57 18.65 -13.58
C GLU A 285 16.36 17.78 -12.60
N SER A 286 16.06 16.48 -12.56
CA SER A 286 16.73 15.49 -11.71
C SER A 286 17.80 14.69 -12.44
N PHE A 287 17.60 14.39 -13.73
CA PHE A 287 18.49 13.58 -14.55
C PHE A 287 18.68 14.25 -15.93
N PRO A 288 19.92 14.62 -16.31
CA PRO A 288 20.22 15.07 -17.67
C PRO A 288 19.77 14.04 -18.71
N TYR A 289 19.11 14.49 -19.78
CA TYR A 289 18.60 13.64 -20.87
C TYR A 289 17.43 12.70 -20.48
N HIS A 290 16.71 12.97 -19.39
CA HIS A 290 15.53 12.19 -19.02
C HIS A 290 14.45 12.17 -20.11
N SER A 291 14.11 13.35 -20.64
CA SER A 291 13.22 13.53 -21.81
C SER A 291 13.70 12.74 -23.02
N LEU A 292 15.00 12.75 -23.32
CA LEU A 292 15.54 12.00 -24.45
C LEU A 292 15.25 10.49 -24.32
N HIS A 293 15.41 9.92 -23.12
CA HIS A 293 15.11 8.50 -22.90
C HIS A 293 13.62 8.22 -22.93
N ILE A 294 12.79 9.05 -22.29
CA ILE A 294 11.34 8.78 -22.14
C ILE A 294 10.53 9.16 -23.39
N GLU A 295 10.89 10.24 -24.08
CA GLU A 295 10.18 10.72 -25.29
C GLU A 295 10.82 10.17 -26.58
N GLY A 296 12.06 9.69 -26.51
CA GLY A 296 12.82 9.24 -27.67
C GLY A 296 13.34 10.38 -28.55
N LYS A 297 13.78 10.06 -29.77
CA LYS A 297 14.28 11.05 -30.75
C LYS A 297 14.03 10.61 -32.18
N GLY A 298 13.55 11.53 -33.02
CA GLY A 298 13.64 11.41 -34.48
C GLY A 298 12.97 10.19 -35.08
N GLY A 299 11.77 9.83 -34.62
CA GLY A 299 11.02 8.67 -35.09
C GLY A 299 11.37 7.35 -34.38
N GLN A 300 12.21 7.41 -33.35
CA GLN A 300 12.36 6.34 -32.35
C GLN A 300 11.48 6.67 -31.15
N ASP A 301 10.64 5.73 -30.77
CA ASP A 301 9.81 5.80 -29.58
C ASP A 301 10.67 5.74 -28.31
N GLY A 302 10.13 6.25 -27.20
CA GLY A 302 10.83 6.31 -25.93
C GLY A 302 10.85 5.00 -25.14
N THR A 303 11.64 5.03 -24.08
CA THR A 303 11.80 3.99 -23.07
C THR A 303 10.79 4.18 -21.94
N SER A 304 10.15 3.11 -21.51
CA SER A 304 9.25 3.09 -20.37
C SER A 304 9.99 3.41 -19.07
N CYS A 305 9.31 4.10 -18.14
CA CYS A 305 9.83 4.25 -16.78
C CYS A 305 10.16 2.89 -16.15
N PHE A 306 9.38 1.83 -16.47
CA PHE A 306 9.57 0.48 -15.94
C PHE A 306 10.91 -0.15 -16.36
N THR A 307 11.45 0.25 -17.51
CA THR A 307 12.70 -0.30 -18.04
C THR A 307 13.91 0.12 -17.20
N CYS A 308 13.83 1.28 -16.53
CA CYS A 308 14.90 1.78 -15.66
C CYS A 308 14.54 1.69 -14.18
N HIS A 309 13.28 1.93 -13.82
CA HIS A 309 12.82 2.08 -12.45
C HIS A 309 11.89 0.94 -12.02
N ASP A 310 12.13 0.43 -10.82
CA ASP A 310 11.17 -0.42 -10.10
C ASP A 310 10.29 0.45 -9.21
N ALA A 311 8.96 0.33 -9.39
CA ALA A 311 7.99 1.14 -8.66
C ALA A 311 7.90 0.81 -7.17
N HIS A 312 8.65 -0.17 -6.65
CA HIS A 312 8.71 -0.50 -5.23
C HIS A 312 10.07 -0.16 -4.64
N GLY A 313 11.16 -0.66 -5.22
CA GLY A 313 12.49 -0.38 -4.70
C GLY A 313 13.65 -1.14 -5.34
N SER A 314 14.85 -0.73 -4.95
CA SER A 314 16.11 -1.29 -5.41
C SER A 314 17.06 -1.53 -4.25
N VAL A 315 17.52 -2.78 -4.14
CA VAL A 315 18.55 -3.18 -3.17
C VAL A 315 19.93 -2.59 -3.54
N GLN A 316 20.16 -2.32 -4.83
CA GLN A 316 21.48 -2.06 -5.36
C GLN A 316 21.74 -0.59 -5.67
N TYR A 317 20.76 0.09 -6.26
CA TYR A 317 20.95 1.43 -6.81
C TYR A 317 20.03 2.46 -6.15
N ALA A 318 20.45 3.72 -6.23
CA ALA A 318 19.65 4.86 -5.80
C ALA A 318 18.53 5.14 -6.83
N SER A 319 17.61 6.04 -6.50
CA SER A 319 16.59 6.55 -7.42
C SER A 319 15.70 5.47 -8.04
N LEU A 320 15.42 4.41 -7.30
CA LEU A 320 14.60 3.26 -7.71
C LEU A 320 15.14 2.52 -8.94
N ILE A 321 16.41 2.72 -9.30
CA ILE A 321 16.98 2.08 -10.48
C ILE A 321 17.08 0.57 -10.26
N ARG A 322 16.40 -0.18 -11.12
CA ARG A 322 16.47 -1.63 -11.24
C ARG A 322 16.05 -1.95 -12.66
N PHE A 323 17.06 -2.18 -13.50
CA PHE A 323 16.86 -2.28 -14.93
C PHE A 323 16.05 -3.52 -15.30
N ASN A 324 15.17 -3.38 -16.29
CA ASN A 324 14.49 -4.49 -16.93
C ASN A 324 15.49 -5.25 -17.81
N GLU A 325 15.89 -6.45 -17.38
CA GLU A 325 16.89 -7.28 -18.06
C GLU A 325 16.40 -7.88 -19.39
N ASP A 326 15.11 -7.74 -19.74
CA ASP A 326 14.60 -8.07 -21.09
C ASP A 326 15.06 -7.05 -22.15
N VAL A 327 15.54 -5.87 -21.71
CA VAL A 327 15.87 -4.72 -22.56
C VAL A 327 17.29 -4.21 -22.31
N VAL A 328 17.69 -4.21 -21.04
CA VAL A 328 18.98 -3.69 -20.58
C VAL A 328 19.93 -4.85 -20.32
N GLU A 329 21.03 -4.87 -21.04
CA GLU A 329 22.04 -5.91 -20.98
C GLU A 329 23.34 -5.38 -20.36
N PRO A 330 24.16 -6.25 -19.73
CA PRO A 330 25.52 -5.89 -19.40
C PRO A 330 26.34 -5.62 -20.67
N LEU A 331 27.40 -4.81 -20.54
CA LEU A 331 28.42 -4.74 -21.58
C LEU A 331 29.01 -6.12 -21.90
N PRO A 332 29.68 -6.32 -23.05
CA PRO A 332 30.42 -7.56 -23.33
C PRO A 332 31.47 -7.93 -22.26
N SER A 333 31.90 -6.96 -21.46
CA SER A 333 32.76 -7.16 -20.28
C SER A 333 32.06 -7.76 -19.06
N GLY A 334 30.74 -7.99 -19.14
CA GLY A 334 29.88 -8.46 -18.05
C GLY A 334 29.44 -7.37 -17.07
N LYS A 335 29.77 -6.10 -17.32
CA LYS A 335 29.44 -4.99 -16.42
C LYS A 335 28.07 -4.40 -16.72
N LEU A 336 27.21 -4.37 -15.70
CA LEU A 336 25.97 -3.60 -15.64
C LEU A 336 26.02 -2.74 -14.38
N LYS A 337 26.00 -1.41 -14.54
CA LYS A 337 26.21 -0.48 -13.42
C LYS A 337 25.55 0.87 -13.64
N PHE A 338 24.99 1.40 -12.56
CA PHE A 338 24.56 2.78 -12.41
C PHE A 338 25.24 3.39 -11.19
N ASP A 339 25.96 4.49 -11.40
CA ASP A 339 26.64 5.24 -10.33
C ASP A 339 26.08 6.66 -10.24
N THR A 340 25.72 7.08 -9.03
CA THR A 340 25.37 8.48 -8.72
C THR A 340 26.52 9.16 -7.99
N VAL A 341 26.78 10.43 -8.28
CA VAL A 341 27.70 11.22 -7.46
C VAL A 341 27.02 11.58 -6.15
N ALA A 342 27.68 11.26 -5.02
CA ALA A 342 27.15 11.56 -3.69
C ALA A 342 26.84 13.06 -3.53
N GLY A 343 25.63 13.38 -3.09
CA GLY A 343 25.18 14.76 -2.89
C GLY A 343 24.79 15.51 -4.17
N ASN A 344 24.84 14.87 -5.35
CA ASN A 344 24.36 15.46 -6.60
C ASN A 344 23.50 14.47 -7.39
N SER A 345 22.18 14.67 -7.39
CA SER A 345 21.26 13.86 -8.19
C SER A 345 21.46 14.03 -9.70
N ARG A 346 22.11 15.11 -10.15
CA ARG A 346 22.23 15.49 -11.57
C ARG A 346 23.51 15.02 -12.25
N SER A 347 24.31 14.19 -11.59
CA SER A 347 25.53 13.66 -12.20
C SER A 347 25.79 12.23 -11.79
N GLY A 348 26.27 11.43 -12.74
CA GLY A 348 26.55 10.02 -12.53
C GLY A 348 27.16 9.38 -13.77
N SER A 349 27.17 8.05 -13.80
CA SER A 349 27.50 7.31 -15.01
C SER A 349 26.72 6.01 -15.14
N CYS A 350 26.52 5.59 -16.40
CA CYS A 350 25.91 4.33 -16.77
C CYS A 350 26.94 3.45 -17.49
N THR A 351 26.99 2.17 -17.11
CA THR A 351 27.79 1.13 -17.77
C THR A 351 26.85 -0.03 -18.11
N LEU A 352 26.30 -0.06 -19.31
CA LEU A 352 25.28 -1.00 -19.77
C LEU A 352 25.08 -0.93 -21.30
N VAL A 353 24.33 -1.87 -21.88
CA VAL A 353 23.74 -1.74 -23.22
C VAL A 353 22.23 -1.59 -23.04
N CYS A 354 21.61 -0.54 -23.56
CA CYS A 354 20.16 -0.33 -23.52
C CYS A 354 19.65 -0.10 -24.93
N HIS A 355 18.68 -0.90 -25.39
CA HIS A 355 18.18 -0.86 -26.78
C HIS A 355 19.30 -0.91 -27.83
N GLY A 356 20.35 -1.70 -27.58
CA GLY A 356 21.53 -1.80 -28.44
C GLY A 356 22.47 -0.59 -28.40
N VAL A 357 22.18 0.44 -27.61
CA VAL A 357 23.05 1.60 -27.39
C VAL A 357 23.98 1.32 -26.22
N THR A 358 25.28 1.28 -26.53
CA THR A 358 26.35 1.08 -25.55
C THR A 358 26.59 2.33 -24.72
N HIS A 359 26.53 2.18 -23.40
CA HIS A 359 26.98 3.14 -22.40
C HIS A 359 28.18 2.53 -21.69
N ASP A 360 29.39 3.04 -21.91
CA ASP A 360 30.62 2.56 -21.25
C ASP A 360 31.21 3.68 -20.40
N ASP A 361 30.97 3.61 -19.08
CA ASP A 361 31.18 4.72 -18.13
C ASP A 361 30.64 6.07 -18.66
N GLN A 362 29.48 6.01 -19.32
CA GLN A 362 28.89 7.18 -19.97
C GLN A 362 28.39 8.13 -18.89
N LYS A 363 29.04 9.28 -18.79
CA LYS A 363 28.70 10.33 -17.84
C LYS A 363 27.54 11.18 -18.34
N TYR A 364 26.80 11.72 -17.38
CA TYR A 364 25.73 12.68 -17.60
C TYR A 364 25.82 13.83 -16.60
#